data_AF-A0A937QBL6-F1
#
_entry.id   AF-A0A937QBL6-F1
#
_cell.length_a   1.000
_cell.length_b   1.000
_cell.length_c   1.000
_cell.angle_alpha   90.00
_cell.angle_beta   90.00
_cell.angle_gamma   90.00
#
_symmetry.space_group_name_H-M   'P 1'
#
loop_
_entity.id
_entity.type
_entity.pdbx_description
1 polymer ?
#
loop_
_entity_poly.entity_id
_entity_poly.type
_entity_poly.pdbx_seq_one_letter_code
_entity_poly.pdbx_strand_id
1 'polypeptide(L)'
;MIEEIRQLLEGFDFDCTIETYQMTNVLFNIKGDLKEKRDELISRIEGFQSLPLFERSRLRFNKYLHGGYVDFIKRIGRCDESLDNLIGDAGKALEKGSPDAVKKVEQAIFAIKSKAVP
;
A
#
# COMPACT_ATOMS: atom_id res chain seq x y z
N MET A 1 -3.25 7.65 6.71
CA MET A 1 -4.05 7.06 5.62
C MET A 1 -4.90 5.85 6.04
N ILE A 2 -4.35 4.65 6.36
CA ILE A 2 -5.23 3.51 6.76
C ILE A 2 -6.05 3.82 8.03
N GLU A 3 -5.41 4.49 9.01
CA GLU A 3 -6.10 4.95 10.22
C GLU A 3 -7.16 6.02 9.92
N GLU A 4 -6.85 7.00 9.07
CA GLU A 4 -7.82 8.01 8.62
C GLU A 4 -9.01 7.37 7.92
N ILE A 5 -8.79 6.33 7.09
CA ILE A 5 -9.88 5.61 6.43
C ILE A 5 -10.75 4.89 7.47
N ARG A 6 -10.15 4.25 8.49
CA ARG A 6 -10.91 3.65 9.59
C ARG A 6 -11.82 4.67 10.28
N GLN A 7 -11.24 5.81 10.67
CA GLN A 7 -11.97 6.89 11.33
C GLN A 7 -13.12 7.42 10.47
N LEU A 8 -12.90 7.54 9.15
CA LEU A 8 -13.96 7.91 8.20
C LEU A 8 -15.08 6.86 8.16
N LEU A 9 -14.74 5.58 8.04
CA LEU A 9 -15.73 4.48 7.98
C LEU A 9 -16.55 4.36 9.27
N GLU A 10 -15.92 4.58 10.43
CA GLU A 10 -16.58 4.57 11.73
C GLU A 10 -17.43 5.84 11.95
N GLY A 11 -16.99 6.99 11.41
CA GLY A 11 -17.65 8.29 11.59
C GLY A 11 -18.76 8.62 10.58
N PHE A 12 -18.87 7.91 9.45
CA PHE A 12 -19.92 8.17 8.46
C PHE A 12 -21.29 7.68 8.95
N ASP A 13 -22.24 8.61 9.09
CA ASP A 13 -23.63 8.37 9.48
C ASP A 13 -24.61 8.30 8.28
N PHE A 14 -24.12 8.58 7.07
CA PHE A 14 -24.90 8.52 5.83
C PHE A 14 -24.48 7.35 4.94
N ASP A 15 -25.38 6.98 4.03
CA ASP A 15 -25.14 5.95 3.02
C ASP A 15 -24.66 6.58 1.71
N CYS A 16 -23.69 5.93 1.07
CA CYS A 16 -23.12 6.39 -0.19
C CYS A 16 -22.47 5.24 -0.94
N THR A 17 -22.24 5.42 -2.23
CA THR A 17 -21.37 4.52 -2.99
C THR A 17 -19.91 4.90 -2.74
N ILE A 18 -19.10 3.93 -2.32
CA ILE A 18 -17.65 4.09 -2.14
C ILE A 18 -16.90 3.42 -3.30
N GLU A 19 -15.83 4.07 -3.77
CA GLU A 19 -14.93 3.53 -4.78
C GLU A 19 -13.47 3.83 -4.40
N THR A 20 -12.63 2.80 -4.29
CA THR A 20 -11.27 2.93 -3.75
C THR A 20 -10.16 2.51 -4.72
N TYR A 21 -10.40 2.60 -6.03
CA TYR A 21 -9.45 2.22 -7.09
C TYR A 21 -8.24 3.16 -7.15
N GLN A 22 -7.40 3.10 -6.14
CA GLN A 22 -6.10 3.74 -6.10
C GLN A 22 -5.04 2.66 -6.09
N MET A 23 -4.11 2.74 -7.03
CA MET A 23 -3.00 1.78 -7.13
C MET A 23 -2.13 1.76 -5.86
N THR A 24 -2.15 2.85 -5.09
CA THR A 24 -1.45 3.01 -3.80
C THR A 24 -2.24 2.50 -2.61
N ASN A 25 -3.51 2.11 -2.79
CA ASN A 25 -4.31 1.51 -1.73
C ASN A 25 -3.80 0.10 -1.45
N VAL A 26 -3.38 -0.13 -0.21
CA VAL A 26 -2.71 -1.37 0.20
C VAL A 26 -3.71 -2.49 0.46
N LEU A 27 -4.94 -2.18 0.85
CA LEU A 27 -5.84 -3.14 1.48
C LEU A 27 -7.01 -3.58 0.61
N PHE A 28 -7.61 -2.67 -0.15
CA PHE A 28 -8.84 -2.97 -0.86
C PHE A 28 -9.06 -2.06 -2.06
N ASN A 29 -9.47 -2.67 -3.16
CA ASN A 29 -10.05 -1.99 -4.32
C ASN A 29 -11.50 -2.42 -4.36
N ILE A 30 -12.40 -1.59 -3.83
CA ILE A 30 -13.82 -1.89 -3.77
C ILE A 30 -14.63 -0.84 -4.52
N LYS A 31 -15.80 -1.26 -4.96
CA LYS A 31 -16.87 -0.42 -5.46
C LYS A 31 -18.19 -0.96 -4.95
N GLY A 32 -19.07 -0.10 -4.46
CA GLY A 32 -20.41 -0.48 -4.03
C GLY A 32 -20.92 0.35 -2.88
N ASP A 33 -22.05 -0.05 -2.31
CA ASP A 33 -22.66 0.70 -1.22
C ASP A 33 -21.87 0.54 0.07
N LEU A 34 -21.54 1.69 0.68
CA LEU A 34 -20.73 1.78 1.88
C LEU A 34 -21.36 0.98 3.02
N LYS A 35 -22.68 1.07 3.18
CA LYS A 35 -23.40 0.35 4.23
C LYS A 35 -23.22 -1.17 4.14
N GLU A 36 -23.17 -1.73 2.95
CA GLU A 36 -22.97 -3.17 2.74
C GLU A 36 -21.50 -3.60 2.92
N LYS A 37 -20.56 -2.68 2.68
CA LYS A 37 -19.12 -2.96 2.69
C LYS A 37 -18.41 -2.54 3.97
N ARG A 38 -19.05 -1.77 4.84
CA ARG A 38 -18.42 -1.15 6.02
C ARG A 38 -17.74 -2.17 6.92
N ASP A 39 -18.45 -3.19 7.37
CA ASP A 39 -17.93 -4.18 8.31
C ASP A 39 -16.78 -4.99 7.69
N GLU A 40 -16.89 -5.31 6.40
CA GLU A 40 -15.83 -5.97 5.63
C GLU A 40 -14.56 -5.09 5.60
N LEU A 41 -14.71 -3.79 5.35
CA LEU A 41 -13.59 -2.85 5.29
C LEU A 41 -12.93 -2.67 6.66
N ILE A 42 -13.71 -2.48 7.72
CA ILE A 42 -13.20 -2.36 9.08
C ILE A 42 -12.44 -3.63 9.45
N SER A 43 -13.01 -4.81 9.22
CA SER A 43 -12.34 -6.09 9.49
C SER A 43 -11.02 -6.24 8.73
N ARG A 44 -10.97 -5.83 7.45
CA ARG A 44 -9.72 -5.84 6.68
C ARG A 44 -8.67 -4.87 7.25
N ILE A 45 -9.09 -3.70 7.72
CA ILE A 45 -8.19 -2.72 8.36
C ILE A 45 -7.64 -3.29 9.65
N GLU A 46 -8.49 -3.86 10.51
CA GLU A 46 -8.09 -4.49 11.77
C GLU A 46 -7.14 -5.67 11.54
N GLY A 47 -7.47 -6.52 10.57
CA GLY A 47 -6.61 -7.63 10.15
C GLY A 47 -5.23 -7.14 9.73
N PHE A 48 -5.16 -6.05 8.97
CA PHE A 48 -3.87 -5.47 8.61
C PHE A 48 -3.14 -4.79 9.77
N GLN A 49 -3.85 -4.09 10.65
CA GLN A 49 -3.26 -3.36 11.78
C GLN A 49 -2.73 -4.31 12.86
N SER A 50 -3.34 -5.48 13.03
CA SER A 50 -2.91 -6.52 13.97
C SER A 50 -1.63 -7.25 13.53
N LEU A 51 -1.23 -7.12 12.27
CA LEU A 51 0.02 -7.72 11.78
C LEU A 51 1.25 -7.05 12.40
N PRO A 52 2.33 -7.82 12.69
CA PRO A 52 3.62 -7.26 13.05
C PRO A 52 4.12 -6.26 12.00
N LEU A 53 4.87 -5.24 12.45
CA LEU A 53 5.38 -4.16 11.58
C LEU A 53 6.13 -4.70 10.35
N PHE A 54 6.90 -5.76 10.53
CA PHE A 54 7.61 -6.43 9.44
C PHE A 54 6.66 -6.98 8.36
N GLU A 55 5.64 -7.73 8.75
CA GLU A 55 4.64 -8.29 7.84
C GLU A 55 3.80 -7.21 7.16
N ARG A 56 3.43 -6.16 7.92
CA ARG A 56 2.77 -4.98 7.34
C ARG A 56 3.64 -4.32 6.27
N SER A 57 4.93 -4.20 6.51
CA SER A 57 5.88 -3.60 5.57
C SER A 57 6.02 -4.48 4.32
N ARG A 58 6.11 -5.79 4.49
CA ARG A 58 6.15 -6.77 3.41
C ARG A 58 4.91 -6.70 2.53
N LEU A 59 3.71 -6.71 3.11
CA LEU A 59 2.45 -6.59 2.37
C LEU A 59 2.36 -5.28 1.59
N ARG A 60 2.72 -4.16 2.24
CA ARG A 60 2.79 -2.85 1.58
C ARG A 60 3.72 -2.90 0.38
N PHE A 61 4.94 -3.40 0.57
CA PHE A 61 5.95 -3.47 -0.48
C PHE A 61 5.47 -4.29 -1.67
N ASN A 62 4.96 -5.50 -1.42
CA ASN A 62 4.41 -6.37 -2.44
C ASN A 62 3.28 -5.70 -3.23
N LYS A 63 2.43 -4.91 -2.58
CA LYS A 63 1.38 -4.16 -3.29
C LYS A 63 1.96 -3.12 -4.27
N TYR A 64 3.00 -2.39 -3.90
CA TYR A 64 3.61 -1.43 -4.83
C TYR A 64 4.29 -2.12 -6.02
N LEU A 65 4.93 -3.27 -5.77
CA LEU A 65 5.59 -4.04 -6.81
C LEU A 65 4.62 -4.71 -7.78
N HIS A 66 3.57 -5.34 -7.25
CA HIS A 66 2.68 -6.23 -8.02
C HIS A 66 1.27 -5.67 -8.22
N GLY A 67 0.96 -4.51 -7.63
CA GLY A 67 -0.30 -3.79 -7.84
C GLY A 67 -0.32 -2.93 -9.09
N GLY A 68 0.67 -3.08 -9.99
CA GLY A 68 0.79 -2.37 -11.25
C GLY A 68 1.45 -1.00 -11.19
N TYR A 69 1.82 -0.49 -10.00
CA TYR A 69 2.38 0.85 -9.86
C TYR A 69 3.79 0.96 -10.42
N VAL A 70 4.65 -0.03 -10.12
CA VAL A 70 5.98 -0.11 -10.74
C VAL A 70 5.89 -0.34 -12.24
N ASP A 71 4.95 -1.16 -12.71
CA ASP A 71 4.72 -1.36 -14.15
C ASP A 71 4.31 -0.06 -14.84
N PHE A 72 3.47 0.74 -14.19
CA PHE A 72 3.11 2.09 -14.66
C PHE A 72 4.33 3.00 -14.75
N ILE A 73 5.17 3.08 -13.71
CA ILE A 73 6.40 3.89 -13.69
C ILE A 73 7.34 3.48 -14.84
N LYS A 74 7.52 2.17 -15.04
CA LYS A 74 8.32 1.62 -16.14
C LYS A 74 7.75 2.03 -17.50
N ARG A 75 6.43 1.92 -17.69
CA ARG A 75 5.76 2.29 -18.93
C ARG A 75 5.91 3.77 -19.28
N ILE A 76 5.94 4.67 -18.30
CA ILE A 76 6.15 6.11 -18.53
C ILE A 76 7.63 6.51 -18.58
N GLY A 77 8.57 5.55 -18.57
CA GLY A 77 10.00 5.79 -18.70
C GLY A 77 10.64 6.48 -17.48
N ARG A 78 10.02 6.39 -16.29
CA ARG A 78 10.52 7.02 -15.05
C ARG A 78 11.20 6.04 -14.07
N CYS A 79 11.50 4.83 -14.53
CA CYS A 79 12.25 3.85 -13.76
C CYS A 79 13.74 4.03 -14.06
N ASP A 80 14.51 4.49 -13.09
CA ASP A 80 15.96 4.61 -13.18
C ASP A 80 16.67 3.55 -12.34
N GLU A 81 17.98 3.37 -12.57
CA GLU A 81 18.80 2.39 -11.86
C GLU A 81 18.77 2.60 -10.34
N SER A 82 18.67 3.87 -9.90
CA SER A 82 18.55 4.19 -8.48
C SER A 82 17.27 3.59 -7.86
N LEU A 83 16.13 3.70 -8.54
CA LEU A 83 14.89 3.10 -8.09
C LEU A 83 14.97 1.56 -8.06
N ASP A 84 15.51 0.94 -9.10
CA ASP A 84 15.65 -0.52 -9.18
C ASP A 84 16.55 -1.04 -8.06
N ASN A 85 17.64 -0.33 -7.73
CA ASN A 85 18.51 -0.67 -6.60
C ASN A 85 17.78 -0.60 -5.26
N LEU A 86 17.00 0.45 -5.01
CA LEU A 86 16.21 0.58 -3.77
C LEU A 86 15.17 -0.54 -3.64
N ILE A 87 14.50 -0.90 -4.74
CA ILE A 87 13.56 -2.02 -4.78
C ILE A 87 14.28 -3.34 -4.48
N GLY A 88 15.41 -3.60 -5.14
CA GLY A 88 16.19 -4.81 -4.96
C GLY A 88 16.71 -4.97 -3.52
N ASP A 89 17.22 -3.89 -2.93
CA ASP A 89 17.75 -3.89 -1.57
C ASP A 89 16.65 -4.11 -0.52
N ALA A 90 15.47 -3.51 -0.71
CA ALA A 90 14.31 -3.73 0.15
C ALA A 90 13.83 -5.19 0.07
N GLY A 91 13.75 -5.76 -1.14
CA GLY A 91 13.39 -7.16 -1.34
C GLY A 91 14.35 -8.12 -0.65
N LYS A 92 15.65 -7.96 -0.86
CA LYS A 92 16.69 -8.78 -0.21
C LYS A 92 16.67 -8.65 1.32
N ALA A 93 16.43 -7.45 1.84
CA ALA A 93 16.35 -7.23 3.28
C ALA A 93 15.13 -7.93 3.90
N LEU A 94 13.98 -7.91 3.22
CA LEU A 94 12.80 -8.68 3.62
C LEU A 94 13.05 -10.18 3.57
N GLU A 95 13.64 -10.70 2.49
CA GLU A 95 13.95 -12.14 2.36
C GLU A 95 14.88 -12.64 3.46
N LYS A 96 15.86 -11.83 3.84
CA LYS A 96 16.84 -12.16 4.89
C LYS A 96 16.32 -11.90 6.31
N GLY A 97 15.12 -11.34 6.48
CA GLY A 97 14.63 -10.91 7.79
C GLY A 97 15.53 -9.87 8.46
N SER A 98 16.15 -8.99 7.67
CA SER A 98 17.15 -8.03 8.17
C SER A 98 16.52 -7.01 9.14
N PRO A 99 17.24 -6.57 10.19
CA PRO A 99 16.71 -5.61 11.16
C PRO A 99 16.39 -4.24 10.54
N ASP A 100 16.99 -3.91 9.40
CA ASP A 100 16.76 -2.67 8.65
C ASP A 100 15.74 -2.83 7.50
N ALA A 101 15.11 -3.99 7.35
CA ALA A 101 14.20 -4.28 6.24
C ALA A 101 13.03 -3.29 6.16
N VAL A 102 12.43 -2.94 7.31
CA VAL A 102 11.33 -1.97 7.38
C VAL A 102 11.76 -0.61 6.82
N LYS A 103 12.94 -0.12 7.22
CA LYS A 103 13.47 1.16 6.76
C LYS A 103 13.74 1.16 5.26
N LYS A 104 14.33 0.08 4.73
CA LYS A 104 14.59 -0.07 3.29
C LYS A 104 13.29 -0.13 2.48
N VAL A 105 12.27 -0.82 2.99
CA VAL A 105 10.94 -0.83 2.37
C VAL A 105 10.33 0.57 2.34
N GLU A 106 10.43 1.34 3.42
CA GLU A 106 9.92 2.72 3.44
C GLU A 106 10.64 3.61 2.42
N GLN A 107 11.96 3.50 2.32
CA GLN A 107 12.76 4.22 1.32
C GLN A 107 12.37 3.84 -0.11
N ALA A 108 12.21 2.55 -0.40
CA ALA A 108 11.79 2.07 -1.70
C ALA A 108 10.38 2.56 -2.05
N ILE A 109 9.40 2.43 -1.14
CA ILE A 109 8.04 2.91 -1.37
C ILE A 109 8.02 4.43 -1.58
N PHE A 110 8.81 5.19 -0.82
CA PHE A 110 8.92 6.63 -1.01
C PHE A 110 9.45 6.96 -2.41
N ALA A 111 10.55 6.34 -2.82
CA ALA A 111 11.13 6.55 -4.15
C ALA A 111 10.16 6.18 -5.27
N ILE A 112 9.44 5.06 -5.15
CA ILE A 112 8.39 4.64 -6.07
C ILE A 112 7.34 5.75 -6.22
N LYS A 113 6.80 6.25 -5.10
CA LYS A 113 5.79 7.33 -5.13
C LYS A 113 6.31 8.61 -5.77
N SER A 114 7.54 8.99 -5.47
CA SER A 114 8.17 10.21 -6.01
C SER A 114 8.33 10.19 -7.52
N LYS A 115 8.37 9.02 -8.19
CA LYS A 115 8.45 8.96 -9.65
C LYS A 115 7.12 9.24 -10.35
N ALA A 116 5.99 8.99 -9.70
CA ALA A 116 4.66 9.06 -10.30
C ALA A 116 3.86 10.31 -9.90
N VAL A 117 4.39 11.16 -9.02
CA VAL A 117 3.88 12.52 -8.78
C VAL A 117 4.60 13.47 -9.76
N PRO A 118 3.87 14.27 -10.58
CA PRO A 118 4.46 15.33 -11.40
C PRO A 118 5.20 16.39 -10.57
#